data_AF-O15663-F1
#
_entry.id   AF-O15663-F1
#
_cell.length_a   1.000
_cell.length_b   1.000
_cell.length_c   1.000
_cell.angle_alpha   90.00
_cell.angle_beta   90.00
_cell.angle_gamma   90.00
#
_symmetry.space_group_name_H-M   'P 1'
#
loop_
_entity.id
_entity.type
_entity.pdbx_description
1 polymer ?
#
loop_
_entity_poly.entity_id
_entity_poly.type
_entity_poly.pdbx_seq_one_letter_code
_entity_poly.pdbx_strand_id
1 'polypeptide(L)'
;EDKIMSYNAFFWDWVYHMLHDSLDWRKQLGNCINKDNGNKCKSGCNTKCKCFEKWVEQKGKEWKAIKEHFDKQKDIPDGRYFLTLEGVLEKGVLLTSIKEGYGNERDIEHIKQLLDEEEAAGALGGGGAALGGLYTHGPVAGQDTTIDKILQHEDKDATKCKNCKPPEDRSVAR
;
A
#
# COMPACT_ATOMS: atom_id res chain seq x y z
N GLU A 1 6.77 25.87 -7.13
CA GLU A 1 6.42 25.68 -8.55
C GLU A 1 5.32 24.64 -8.62
N ASP A 2 4.25 24.91 -9.36
CA ASP A 2 3.14 23.98 -9.53
C ASP A 2 3.33 23.19 -10.83
N LYS A 3 3.51 21.88 -10.72
CA LYS A 3 3.58 20.99 -11.89
C LYS A 3 2.19 20.43 -12.17
N ILE A 4 1.58 20.88 -13.27
CA ILE A 4 0.28 20.37 -13.72
C ILE A 4 0.48 19.09 -14.52
N MET A 5 -0.27 18.04 -14.19
CA MET A 5 -0.31 16.78 -14.94
C MET A 5 -1.74 16.25 -15.04
N SER A 6 -1.98 15.32 -15.96
CA SER A 6 -3.29 14.66 -16.07
C SER A 6 -3.55 13.77 -14.86
N TYR A 7 -4.82 13.54 -14.52
CA TYR A 7 -5.19 12.62 -13.45
C TYR A 7 -4.62 11.22 -13.66
N ASN A 8 -4.63 10.71 -14.91
CA ASN A 8 -4.07 9.40 -15.23
C ASN A 8 -2.56 9.33 -14.95
N ALA A 9 -1.80 10.36 -15.36
CA ALA A 9 -0.37 10.43 -15.06
C ALA A 9 -0.11 10.51 -13.54
N PHE A 10 -0.88 11.35 -12.83
CA PHE A 10 -0.79 11.45 -11.38
C PHE A 10 -1.14 10.13 -10.68
N PHE A 11 -2.17 9.42 -11.14
CA PHE A 11 -2.62 8.16 -10.56
C PHE A 11 -1.50 7.12 -10.60
N TRP A 12 -0.91 6.90 -11.77
CA TRP A 12 0.19 5.93 -11.90
C TRP A 12 1.44 6.36 -11.16
N ASP A 13 1.72 7.67 -11.09
CA ASP A 13 2.83 8.19 -10.31
C ASP A 13 2.65 7.97 -8.82
N TRP A 14 1.45 8.22 -8.31
CA TRP A 14 1.13 7.96 -6.92
C TRP A 14 1.21 6.45 -6.59
N VAL A 15 0.64 5.59 -7.44
CA VAL A 15 0.63 4.13 -7.24
C VAL A 15 2.05 3.56 -7.24
N TYR A 16 2.88 3.95 -8.21
CA TYR A 16 4.27 3.50 -8.27
C TYR A 16 5.05 3.92 -7.02
N HIS A 17 5.00 5.19 -6.64
CA HIS A 17 5.74 5.69 -5.47
C HIS A 17 5.21 5.09 -4.16
N MET A 18 3.90 4.86 -4.02
CA MET A 18 3.35 4.21 -2.83
C MET A 18 3.90 2.78 -2.65
N LEU A 19 3.88 1.98 -3.73
CA LEU A 19 4.39 0.60 -3.70
C LEU A 19 5.91 0.56 -3.46
N HIS A 20 6.65 1.47 -4.10
CA HIS A 20 8.09 1.59 -3.91
C HIS A 20 8.44 2.02 -2.47
N ASP A 21 7.79 3.07 -1.95
CA ASP A 21 7.98 3.53 -0.57
C ASP A 21 7.64 2.42 0.44
N SER A 22 6.61 1.61 0.17
CA SER A 22 6.23 0.47 1.03
C SER A 22 7.39 -0.54 1.13
N LEU A 23 8.05 -0.87 0.02
CA LEU A 23 9.23 -1.73 0.01
C LEU A 23 10.37 -1.15 0.84
N ASP A 24 10.61 0.16 0.71
CA ASP A 24 11.66 0.84 1.48
C ASP A 24 11.35 0.87 2.97
N TRP A 25 10.08 1.08 3.34
CA TRP A 25 9.63 0.97 4.73
C TRP A 25 9.80 -0.44 5.27
N ARG A 26 9.38 -1.48 4.55
CA ARG A 26 9.58 -2.89 4.97
C ARG A 26 11.05 -3.20 5.24
N LYS A 27 11.97 -2.72 4.38
CA LYS A 27 13.43 -2.85 4.60
C LYS A 27 13.90 -2.09 5.85
N GLN A 28 13.43 -0.85 6.03
CA GLN A 28 13.80 -0.05 7.20
C GLN A 28 13.27 -0.63 8.51
N LEU A 29 12.04 -1.14 8.51
CA LEU A 29 11.37 -1.72 9.67
C LEU A 29 11.85 -3.14 9.98
N GLY A 30 12.24 -3.91 8.97
CA GLY A 30 12.90 -5.21 9.16
C GLY A 30 14.22 -5.07 9.95
N ASN A 31 14.90 -3.94 9.82
CA ASN A 31 16.06 -3.63 10.66
C ASN A 31 15.68 -3.25 12.10
N CYS A 32 14.42 -2.91 12.36
CA CYS A 32 13.92 -2.45 13.65
C CYS A 32 13.27 -3.55 14.49
N ILE A 33 12.45 -4.39 13.87
CA ILE A 33 11.72 -5.47 14.53
C ILE A 33 12.51 -6.76 14.32
N ASN A 34 13.16 -7.26 15.36
CA ASN A 34 13.83 -8.55 15.29
C ASN A 34 12.78 -9.67 15.47
N LYS A 35 12.38 -10.30 14.36
CA LYS A 35 11.41 -11.41 14.35
C LYS A 35 11.92 -12.63 15.13
N ASP A 36 13.24 -12.86 15.15
CA ASP A 36 13.87 -14.02 15.80
C ASP A 36 13.97 -13.90 17.33
N ASN A 37 13.95 -12.66 17.87
CA ASN A 37 14.07 -12.37 19.29
C ASN A 37 12.73 -11.97 19.94
N GLY A 38 11.63 -12.58 19.51
CA GLY A 38 10.31 -12.36 20.11
C GLY A 38 9.76 -10.94 19.91
N ASN A 39 10.00 -10.36 18.73
CA ASN A 39 9.61 -8.99 18.37
C ASN A 39 10.18 -7.91 19.29
N LYS A 40 11.41 -8.09 19.79
CA LYS A 40 12.13 -7.00 20.48
C LYS A 40 12.60 -5.94 19.48
N CYS A 41 12.38 -4.68 19.82
CA CYS A 41 12.83 -3.57 18.97
C CYS A 41 14.23 -3.11 19.31
N LYS A 42 15.03 -2.79 18.28
CA LYS A 42 16.32 -2.12 18.50
C LYS A 42 16.10 -0.73 19.09
N SER A 43 17.05 -0.25 19.90
CA SER A 43 17.02 1.13 20.40
C SER A 43 17.01 2.12 19.23
N GLY A 44 16.22 3.20 19.34
CA GLY A 44 16.07 4.22 18.29
C GLY A 44 15.00 3.94 17.23
N CYS A 45 14.34 2.77 17.24
CA CYS A 45 13.28 2.46 16.27
C CYS A 45 11.96 3.18 16.51
N ASN A 46 11.71 3.72 17.71
CA ASN A 46 10.50 4.46 18.02
C ASN A 46 10.25 5.64 17.08
N THR A 47 11.31 6.37 16.69
CA THR A 47 11.18 7.51 15.77
C THR A 47 10.79 7.02 14.37
N LYS A 48 11.41 5.93 13.89
CA LYS A 48 11.10 5.33 12.57
C LYS A 48 9.67 4.80 12.54
N CYS A 49 9.22 4.08 13.57
CA CYS A 49 7.85 3.61 13.67
C CYS A 49 6.83 4.77 13.63
N LYS A 50 7.11 5.87 14.32
CA LYS A 50 6.24 7.07 14.31
C LYS A 50 6.20 7.75 12.94
N CYS A 51 7.33 7.81 12.23
CA CYS A 51 7.36 8.35 10.87
C CYS A 51 6.58 7.45 9.90
N PHE A 52 6.72 6.14 10.04
CA PHE A 52 5.99 5.17 9.23
C PHE A 52 4.48 5.23 9.48
N GLU A 53 4.04 5.26 10.75
CA GLU A 53 2.63 5.44 11.11
C GLU A 53 2.02 6.69 10.44
N LYS A 54 2.73 7.82 10.52
CA LYS A 54 2.30 9.06 9.84
C LYS A 54 2.25 8.93 8.32
N TRP A 55 3.21 8.22 7.73
CA TRP A 55 3.23 7.96 6.30
C TRP A 55 2.03 7.11 5.87
N VAL A 56 1.70 6.04 6.60
CA VAL A 56 0.53 5.19 6.33
C VAL A 56 -0.77 6.01 6.44
N GLU A 57 -0.92 6.79 7.52
CA GLU A 57 -2.08 7.67 7.70
C GLU A 57 -2.23 8.68 6.56
N GLN A 58 -1.12 9.27 6.12
CA GLN A 58 -1.10 10.21 5.00
C GLN A 58 -1.50 9.52 3.69
N LYS A 59 -0.95 8.36 3.39
CA LYS A 59 -1.28 7.59 2.18
C LYS A 59 -2.72 7.11 2.16
N GLY A 60 -3.29 6.74 3.31
CA GLY A 60 -4.71 6.44 3.42
C GLY A 60 -5.61 7.63 3.07
N LYS A 61 -5.24 8.85 3.50
CA LYS A 61 -5.98 10.08 3.16
C LYS A 61 -5.85 10.45 1.68
N GLU A 62 -4.63 10.36 1.14
CA GLU A 62 -4.36 10.59 -0.29
C GLU A 62 -5.14 9.60 -1.16
N TRP A 63 -5.10 8.31 -0.82
CA TRP A 63 -5.81 7.26 -1.55
C TRP A 63 -7.32 7.47 -1.55
N LYS A 64 -7.89 7.85 -0.40
CA LYS A 64 -9.31 8.19 -0.32
C LYS A 64 -9.69 9.32 -1.29
N ALA A 65 -8.89 10.39 -1.36
CA ALA A 65 -9.13 11.49 -2.27
C ALA A 65 -8.99 11.07 -3.76
N ILE A 66 -8.05 10.16 -4.06
CA ILE A 66 -7.92 9.56 -5.39
C ILE A 66 -9.19 8.79 -5.76
N LYS A 67 -9.70 7.92 -4.89
CA LYS A 67 -10.95 7.18 -5.11
C LYS A 67 -12.15 8.11 -5.31
N GLU A 68 -12.28 9.16 -4.50
CA GLU A 68 -13.33 10.18 -4.66
C GLU A 68 -13.24 10.96 -5.98
N HIS A 69 -12.03 11.17 -6.51
CA HIS A 69 -11.86 11.75 -7.85
C HIS A 69 -12.20 10.74 -8.94
N PHE A 70 -11.81 9.47 -8.76
CA PHE A 70 -12.11 8.38 -9.69
C PHE A 70 -13.61 8.22 -9.91
N ASP A 71 -14.43 8.37 -8.87
CA ASP A 71 -15.90 8.36 -8.89
C ASP A 71 -16.53 9.48 -9.74
N LYS A 72 -15.76 10.50 -10.17
CA LYS A 72 -16.26 11.65 -10.94
C LYS A 72 -16.01 11.52 -12.45
N GLN A 73 -15.40 10.43 -12.89
CA GLN A 73 -15.07 10.17 -14.30
C GLN A 73 -16.35 9.86 -15.10
N LYS A 74 -16.64 10.66 -16.13
CA LYS A 74 -17.91 10.58 -16.87
C LYS A 74 -17.93 9.50 -17.97
N ASP A 75 -16.77 8.96 -18.29
CA ASP A 75 -16.53 7.93 -19.30
C ASP A 75 -16.67 6.51 -18.74
N ILE A 76 -16.78 6.36 -17.41
CA ILE A 76 -17.05 5.08 -16.76
C ILE A 76 -18.57 4.94 -16.56
N PRO A 77 -19.19 3.84 -17.01
CA PRO A 77 -20.60 3.60 -16.77
C PRO A 77 -20.94 3.51 -15.28
N ASP A 78 -22.09 4.06 -14.91
CA ASP A 78 -22.56 4.05 -13.53
C ASP A 78 -22.60 2.63 -12.94
N GLY A 79 -22.16 2.52 -11.68
CA GLY A 79 -22.04 1.24 -10.97
C GLY A 79 -20.87 0.36 -11.43
N ARG A 80 -19.97 0.87 -12.30
CA ARG A 80 -18.74 0.19 -12.70
C ARG A 80 -17.45 0.84 -12.20
N TYR A 81 -17.52 1.98 -11.51
CA TYR A 81 -16.34 2.69 -10.98
C TYR A 81 -15.39 1.77 -10.20
N PHE A 82 -15.91 0.97 -9.27
CA PHE A 82 -15.05 0.06 -8.50
C PHE A 82 -14.53 -1.10 -9.32
N LEU A 83 -15.35 -1.70 -10.16
CA LEU A 83 -14.90 -2.77 -11.05
C LEU A 83 -13.76 -2.29 -11.95
N THR A 84 -13.87 -1.06 -12.47
CA THR A 84 -12.84 -0.44 -13.29
C THR A 84 -11.59 -0.17 -12.45
N LEU A 85 -11.71 0.39 -11.25
CA LEU A 85 -10.56 0.66 -10.39
C LEU A 85 -9.85 -0.64 -9.95
N GLU A 86 -10.61 -1.62 -9.45
CA GLU A 86 -10.05 -2.91 -9.04
C GLU A 86 -9.47 -3.67 -10.22
N GLY A 87 -10.06 -3.54 -11.41
CA GLY A 87 -9.53 -4.11 -12.65
C GLY A 87 -8.18 -3.52 -13.05
N VAL A 88 -7.97 -2.20 -12.92
CA VAL A 88 -6.66 -1.59 -13.20
C VAL A 88 -5.62 -1.86 -12.12
N LEU A 89 -6.07 -2.19 -10.90
CA LEU A 89 -5.22 -2.57 -9.77
C LEU A 89 -5.04 -4.09 -9.64
N GLU A 90 -5.60 -4.87 -10.56
CA GLU A 90 -5.37 -6.30 -10.66
C GLU A 90 -3.89 -6.54 -10.95
N LYS A 91 -3.28 -7.49 -10.24
CA LYS A 91 -1.82 -7.69 -10.19
C LYS A 91 -1.17 -7.73 -11.57
N GLY A 92 -1.77 -8.44 -12.53
CA GLY A 92 -1.27 -8.52 -13.90
C GLY A 92 -1.28 -7.18 -14.64
N VAL A 93 -2.41 -6.47 -14.57
CA VAL A 93 -2.58 -5.14 -15.18
C VAL A 93 -1.66 -4.12 -14.50
N LEU A 94 -1.67 -4.04 -13.17
CA LEU A 94 -0.85 -3.14 -12.37
C LEU A 94 0.64 -3.24 -12.70
N LEU A 95 1.20 -4.45 -12.72
CA LEU A 95 2.62 -4.67 -13.03
C LEU A 95 2.95 -4.26 -14.47
N THR A 96 2.05 -4.53 -15.41
CA THR A 96 2.23 -4.14 -16.82
C THR A 96 2.20 -2.62 -16.98
N SER A 97 1.24 -1.94 -16.37
CA SER A 97 1.12 -0.47 -16.44
C SER A 97 2.29 0.25 -15.77
N ILE A 98 2.77 -0.23 -14.63
CA ILE A 98 3.98 0.33 -13.99
C ILE A 98 5.21 0.10 -14.88
N LYS A 99 5.33 -1.08 -15.50
CA LYS A 99 6.44 -1.38 -16.39
C LYS A 99 6.51 -0.44 -17.58
N GLU A 100 5.37 -0.17 -18.22
CA GLU A 100 5.28 0.74 -19.35
C GLU A 100 5.58 2.20 -18.96
N GLY A 101 5.16 2.63 -17.76
CA GLY A 101 5.37 4.00 -17.28
C GLY A 101 6.78 4.32 -16.77
N TYR A 102 7.42 3.38 -16.06
CA TYR A 102 8.67 3.63 -15.32
C TYR A 102 9.88 2.84 -15.84
N GLY A 103 9.67 1.72 -16.56
CA GLY A 103 10.74 0.98 -17.25
C GLY A 103 11.85 0.38 -16.36
N ASN A 104 11.79 0.49 -15.04
CA ASN A 104 12.82 -0.05 -14.13
C ASN A 104 12.52 -1.50 -13.76
N GLU A 105 13.18 -2.45 -14.43
CA GLU A 105 12.97 -3.90 -14.24
C GLU A 105 13.17 -4.37 -12.80
N ARG A 106 14.13 -3.79 -12.08
CA ARG A 106 14.41 -4.17 -10.68
C ARG A 106 13.30 -3.73 -9.74
N ASP A 107 12.75 -2.53 -9.94
CA ASP A 107 11.66 -2.03 -9.11
C ASP A 107 10.40 -2.86 -9.35
N ILE A 108 10.13 -3.21 -10.60
CA ILE A 108 8.99 -4.05 -10.98
C ILE A 108 9.11 -5.45 -10.36
N GLU A 109 10.31 -6.03 -10.33
CA GLU A 109 10.55 -7.32 -9.68
C GLU A 109 10.27 -7.26 -8.17
N HIS A 110 10.75 -6.22 -7.49
CA HIS A 110 10.47 -6.05 -6.06
C HIS A 110 8.98 -5.77 -5.78
N ILE A 111 8.31 -4.96 -6.62
CA ILE A 111 6.87 -4.70 -6.50
C ILE A 111 6.09 -6.00 -6.70
N LYS A 112 6.48 -6.82 -7.69
CA LYS A 112 5.89 -8.13 -7.90
C LYS A 112 6.04 -9.01 -6.66
N GLN A 113 7.23 -9.05 -6.05
CA GLN A 113 7.47 -9.80 -4.81
C GLN A 113 6.56 -9.32 -3.67
N LEU A 114 6.40 -7.99 -3.50
CA LEU A 114 5.46 -7.45 -2.51
C LEU A 114 4.03 -7.93 -2.78
N LEU A 115 3.56 -7.89 -4.03
CA LEU A 115 2.22 -8.37 -4.39
C LEU A 115 2.08 -9.90 -4.20
N ASP A 116 3.13 -10.68 -4.49
CA ASP A 116 3.18 -12.12 -4.23
C ASP A 116 3.06 -12.41 -2.71
N GLU A 117 3.76 -11.65 -1.87
CA GLU A 117 3.68 -11.75 -0.41
C GLU A 117 2.28 -11.43 0.12
N GLU A 118 1.66 -10.36 -0.37
CA GLU A 118 0.28 -9.99 0.00
C GLU A 118 -0.74 -11.04 -0.44
N GLU A 119 -0.57 -11.62 -1.62
CA GLU A 119 -1.43 -12.70 -2.12
C GLU A 119 -1.27 -13.96 -1.27
N ALA A 120 -0.03 -14.37 -0.97
CA ALA A 120 0.27 -15.51 -0.12
C ALA A 120 -0.23 -15.33 1.33
N ALA A 121 -0.20 -14.09 1.84
CA ALA A 121 -0.79 -13.72 3.13
C ALA A 121 -2.33 -13.71 3.12
N GLY A 122 -2.96 -13.97 1.97
CA GLY A 122 -4.41 -13.99 1.79
C GLY A 122 -5.04 -12.60 1.71
N ALA A 123 -4.23 -11.52 1.64
CA ALA A 123 -4.74 -10.16 1.58
C ALA A 123 -5.37 -9.85 0.20
N LEU A 124 -4.77 -10.35 -0.90
CA LEU A 124 -5.23 -10.06 -2.27
C LEU A 124 -6.22 -11.10 -2.84
N GLY A 125 -6.37 -12.26 -2.21
CA GLY A 125 -7.02 -13.46 -2.74
C GLY A 125 -8.56 -13.46 -2.89
N GLY A 126 -9.21 -12.31 -2.99
CA GLY A 126 -10.70 -12.23 -3.02
C GLY A 126 -11.31 -11.37 -4.13
N GLY A 127 -10.51 -10.65 -4.92
CA GLY A 127 -11.03 -9.67 -5.89
C GLY A 127 -11.54 -10.30 -7.18
N GLY A 128 -10.71 -11.04 -7.91
CA GLY A 128 -11.00 -11.40 -9.31
C GLY A 128 -12.09 -12.46 -9.54
N ALA A 129 -12.24 -13.45 -8.65
CA ALA A 129 -13.16 -14.58 -8.88
C ALA A 129 -14.64 -14.23 -8.68
N ALA A 130 -14.96 -13.11 -8.01
CA ALA A 130 -16.34 -12.69 -7.72
C ALA A 130 -16.89 -11.64 -8.69
N LEU A 131 -16.07 -11.05 -9.58
CA LEU A 131 -16.47 -9.93 -10.44
C LEU A 131 -17.18 -10.34 -11.74
N GLY A 132 -17.63 -11.60 -11.83
CA GLY A 132 -18.46 -12.10 -12.93
C GLY A 132 -19.86 -11.48 -12.93
N GLY A 133 -19.97 -10.21 -13.34
CA GLY A 133 -21.24 -9.57 -13.73
C GLY A 133 -21.98 -8.73 -12.68
N LEU A 134 -21.38 -8.42 -11.53
CA LEU A 134 -22.04 -7.67 -10.45
C LEU A 134 -21.81 -6.15 -10.57
N TYR A 135 -22.86 -5.37 -10.78
CA TYR A 135 -22.86 -3.93 -10.50
C TYR A 135 -22.56 -3.73 -9.01
N THR A 136 -21.56 -2.91 -8.71
CA THR A 136 -21.26 -2.53 -7.34
C THR A 136 -22.01 -1.24 -7.03
N HIS A 137 -23.05 -1.33 -6.21
CA HIS A 137 -23.81 -0.17 -5.77
C HIS A 137 -23.06 0.51 -4.60
N GLY A 138 -22.43 1.64 -4.88
CA GLY A 138 -21.77 2.49 -3.87
C GLY A 138 -20.59 3.28 -4.43
N PRO A 139 -20.15 4.36 -3.76
CA PRO A 139 -18.95 5.08 -4.14
C PRO A 139 -17.71 4.19 -3.93
N VAL A 140 -16.73 4.30 -4.84
CA VAL A 140 -15.46 3.56 -4.77
C VAL A 140 -14.71 3.85 -3.48
N ALA A 141 -14.87 5.07 -2.93
CA ALA A 141 -14.29 5.46 -1.66
C ALA A 141 -14.58 4.48 -0.50
N GLY A 142 -15.74 3.81 -0.52
CA GLY A 142 -16.18 2.88 0.53
C GLY A 142 -15.83 1.41 0.31
N GLN A 143 -15.12 1.07 -0.77
CA GLN A 143 -14.82 -0.31 -1.14
C GLN A 143 -13.31 -0.58 -1.10
N ASP A 144 -12.94 -1.81 -0.69
CA ASP A 144 -11.55 -2.24 -0.48
C ASP A 144 -10.93 -2.72 -1.79
N THR A 145 -9.94 -1.98 -2.27
CA THR A 145 -9.13 -2.33 -3.44
C THR A 145 -7.83 -3.07 -3.07
N THR A 146 -7.08 -3.55 -4.06
CA THR A 146 -5.67 -4.00 -3.87
C THR A 146 -4.84 -3.01 -3.04
N ILE A 147 -4.96 -1.71 -3.31
CA ILE A 147 -4.21 -0.65 -2.62
C ILE A 147 -4.70 -0.50 -1.17
N ASP A 148 -6.01 -0.58 -0.93
CA ASP A 148 -6.55 -0.55 0.44
C ASP A 148 -6.02 -1.72 1.27
N LYS A 149 -5.95 -2.93 0.69
CA LYS A 149 -5.41 -4.12 1.36
C LYS A 149 -3.94 -3.96 1.75
N ILE A 150 -3.13 -3.40 0.85
CA ILE A 150 -1.72 -3.08 1.14
C ILE A 150 -1.63 -2.07 2.28
N LEU A 151 -2.34 -0.93 2.19
CA LEU A 151 -2.31 0.09 3.25
C LEU A 151 -2.81 -0.43 4.60
N GLN A 152 -3.81 -1.31 4.62
CA GLN A 152 -4.27 -1.99 5.83
C GLN A 152 -3.20 -2.92 6.43
N HIS A 153 -2.39 -3.57 5.60
CA HIS A 153 -1.25 -4.35 6.08
C HIS A 153 -0.16 -3.43 6.64
N GLU A 154 0.21 -2.37 5.91
CA GLU A 154 1.18 -1.39 6.38
C GLU A 154 0.74 -0.73 7.72
N ASP A 155 -0.55 -0.48 7.92
CA ASP A 155 -1.12 0.03 9.19
C ASP A 155 -0.98 -0.98 10.35
N LYS A 156 -1.24 -2.26 10.09
CA LYS A 156 -1.01 -3.33 11.07
C LYS A 156 0.47 -3.39 11.46
N ASP A 157 1.37 -3.23 10.52
CA ASP A 157 2.80 -3.24 10.77
C ASP A 157 3.28 -1.97 11.50
N ALA A 158 2.70 -0.81 11.19
CA ALA A 158 2.92 0.42 11.95
C ALA A 158 2.49 0.27 13.41
N THR A 159 1.32 -0.32 13.64
CA THR A 159 0.77 -0.62 14.96
C THR A 159 1.68 -1.59 15.74
N LYS A 160 2.14 -2.67 15.09
CA LYS A 160 3.10 -3.61 15.71
C LYS A 160 4.42 -2.90 16.05
N CYS A 161 4.95 -2.07 15.15
CA CYS A 161 6.18 -1.32 15.34
C CYS A 161 6.07 -0.37 16.54
N LYS A 162 4.97 0.37 16.65
CA LYS A 162 4.72 1.32 17.75
C LYS A 162 4.62 0.64 19.12
N ASN A 163 4.02 -0.54 19.17
CA ASN A 163 3.82 -1.30 20.41
C ASN A 163 5.01 -2.17 20.80
N CYS A 164 6.06 -2.17 19.98
CA CYS A 164 7.25 -2.96 20.18
C CYS A 164 8.09 -2.41 21.35
N LYS A 165 8.41 -3.25 22.32
CA LYS A 165 9.20 -2.84 23.49
C LYS A 165 10.71 -2.96 23.19
N PRO A 166 11.52 -1.93 23.52
CA PRO A 166 12.97 -2.07 23.46
C PRO A 166 13.45 -3.10 24.49
N PRO A 167 14.61 -3.76 24.28
CA PRO A 167 15.23 -4.58 25.30
C PRO A 167 15.49 -3.73 26.55
N GLU A 168 15.15 -4.26 27.73
CA GLU A 168 15.47 -3.58 29.00
C GLU A 168 16.97 -3.33 29.06
N ASP A 169 17.33 -2.08 29.32
CA ASP A 169 18.71 -1.65 29.50
C ASP A 169 19.24 -2.21 30.82
N ARG A 170 19.91 -3.36 30.75
CA ARG A 170 20.56 -4.00 31.91
C ARG A 170 21.78 -3.21 32.41
N SER A 171 22.18 -2.10 31.78
CA SER A 171 23.29 -1.26 32.26
C SER A 171 22.91 -0.34 33.43
N VAL A 172 21.61 -0.12 33.67
CA VAL A 172 21.11 0.70 34.79
C VAL A 172 20.94 -0.10 36.09
N ALA A 173 21.19 -1.42 36.05
CA ALA A 173 21.09 -2.32 37.21
C ALA A 173 22.43 -2.55 37.94
N ARG A 174 23.44 -1.69 37.76
CA ARG A 174 24.74 -1.77 38.46
C ARG A 174 25.01 -0.55 39.31
#